data_AF-A0A7W8FSI3-F1
#
_entry.id   AF-A0A7W8FSI3-F1
#
_cell.length_a   1.000
_cell.length_b   1.000
_cell.length_c   1.000
_cell.angle_alpha   90.00
_cell.angle_beta   90.00
_cell.angle_gamma   90.00
#
_symmetry.space_group_name_H-M   'P 1'
#
loop_
_entity.id
_entity.type
_entity.pdbx_description
1 polymer ?
#
loop_
_entity_poly.entity_id
_entity_poly.type
_entity_poly.pdbx_seq_one_letter_code
_entity_poly.pdbx_strand_id
1 'polypeptide(L)'
;MSAVTSISDWFLAATIPLAVLTVPPVLHYSGLWPNPVLYLVPTQGPLLLLGAAFDQVILTPWQAVYAVAYPAVCVAGLCWAAKVMFVRYVIAKSGGM
;
A
#
# COMPACT_ATOMS: atom_id res chain seq x y z
N MET A 1 5.88 -14.15 21.97
CA MET A 1 4.51 -13.61 22.11
C MET A 1 3.88 -13.63 20.72
N SER A 2 3.09 -14.66 20.38
CA SER A 2 2.35 -14.67 19.11
C SER A 2 1.14 -13.76 19.27
N ALA A 3 1.14 -12.60 18.62
CA ALA A 3 0.13 -11.55 18.78
C ALA A 3 -1.24 -11.88 18.15
N VAL A 4 -1.47 -13.12 17.71
CA VAL A 4 -2.66 -13.51 16.97
C VAL A 4 -3.12 -14.88 17.50
N THR A 5 -4.25 -14.90 18.22
CA THR A 5 -4.78 -16.08 18.90
C THR A 5 -5.99 -16.68 18.17
N SER A 6 -6.66 -15.91 17.30
CA SER A 6 -7.81 -16.33 16.51
C SER A 6 -7.76 -15.76 15.08
N ILE A 7 -8.50 -16.36 14.13
CA ILE A 7 -8.67 -15.83 12.78
C ILE A 7 -9.19 -14.38 12.83
N SER A 8 -10.05 -14.07 13.79
CA SER A 8 -10.60 -12.72 13.97
C SER A 8 -9.53 -11.70 14.37
N ASP A 9 -8.56 -12.09 15.19
CA ASP A 9 -7.44 -11.22 15.58
C ASP A 9 -6.58 -10.88 14.36
N TRP A 10 -6.42 -11.83 13.44
CA TRP A 10 -5.68 -11.63 12.19
C TRP A 10 -6.38 -10.60 11.30
N PHE A 11 -7.70 -10.73 11.12
CA PHE A 11 -8.49 -9.76 10.36
C PHE A 11 -8.45 -8.38 11.01
N LEU A 12 -8.61 -8.31 12.33
CA LEU A 12 -8.63 -7.05 13.07
C LEU A 12 -7.27 -6.35 13.01
N ALA A 13 -6.18 -7.11 13.08
CA ALA A 13 -4.82 -6.61 12.88
C ALA A 13 -4.59 -6.09 11.45
N ALA A 14 -5.21 -6.72 10.43
CA ALA A 14 -5.12 -6.27 9.04
C ALA A 14 -5.97 -5.03 8.75
N THR A 15 -7.06 -4.81 9.49
CA THR A 15 -7.96 -3.67 9.31
C THR A 15 -7.26 -2.33 9.46
N ILE A 16 -6.36 -2.19 10.44
CA ILE A 16 -5.66 -0.92 10.69
C ILE A 16 -4.77 -0.55 9.49
N PRO A 17 -3.83 -1.40 9.02
CA PRO A 17 -3.07 -1.14 7.81
C PRO A 17 -3.95 -0.87 6.58
N LEU A 18 -5.03 -1.64 6.39
CA LEU A 18 -5.94 -1.45 5.26
C LEU A 18 -6.63 -0.10 5.32
N ALA A 19 -7.11 0.32 6.48
CA ALA A 19 -7.73 1.63 6.67
C ALA A 19 -6.73 2.75 6.35
N VAL A 20 -5.48 2.65 6.83
CA VAL A 20 -4.43 3.64 6.54
C VAL A 20 -4.10 3.70 5.05
N LEU A 21 -4.16 2.58 4.32
CA LEU A 21 -3.88 2.55 2.89
C LEU A 21 -5.08 2.92 2.01
N THR A 22 -6.30 3.05 2.56
CA THR A 22 -7.52 3.25 1.75
C THR A 22 -8.26 4.54 2.08
N VAL A 23 -8.39 4.89 3.37
CA VAL A 23 -9.12 6.08 3.81
C VAL A 23 -8.47 7.37 3.31
N PRO A 24 -7.14 7.58 3.44
CA PRO A 24 -6.53 8.84 3.02
C PRO A 24 -6.65 9.10 1.50
N PRO A 25 -6.43 8.10 0.61
CA PRO A 25 -6.69 8.28 -0.82
C PRO A 25 -8.14 8.64 -1.16
N VAL A 26 -9.12 8.01 -0.51
CA VAL A 26 -10.54 8.31 -0.72
C VAL A 26 -10.87 9.74 -0.27
N LEU A 27 -10.30 10.21 0.84
CA LEU A 27 -10.46 11.59 1.31
C LEU A 27 -9.89 12.62 0.33
N HIS A 28 -8.76 12.32 -0.30
CA HIS A 28 -8.21 13.18 -1.34
C HIS A 28 -9.07 13.14 -2.62
N TYR A 29 -9.43 11.93 -3.07
CA TYR A 29 -10.18 11.73 -4.32
C TYR A 29 -11.57 12.38 -4.27
N SER A 30 -12.24 12.32 -3.12
CA SER A 30 -13.55 12.96 -2.91
C SER A 30 -13.49 14.49 -2.78
N GLY A 31 -12.30 15.09 -2.70
CA GLY A 31 -12.13 16.53 -2.50
C GLY A 31 -12.43 17.01 -1.07
N LEU A 32 -12.75 16.10 -0.13
CA LEU A 32 -13.01 16.45 1.27
C LEU A 32 -11.77 16.97 1.99
N TRP A 33 -10.60 16.42 1.66
CA TRP A 33 -9.34 16.89 2.21
C TRP A 33 -8.20 16.79 1.17
N PRO A 34 -8.07 17.78 0.27
CA PRO A 34 -7.04 17.79 -0.77
C PRO A 34 -5.69 18.26 -0.20
N ASN A 35 -5.05 17.40 0.59
CA ASN A 35 -3.77 17.70 1.23
C ASN A 35 -2.61 16.96 0.53
N PRO A 36 -1.47 17.62 0.25
CA PRO A 36 -0.31 16.99 -0.40
C PRO A 36 0.31 15.83 0.40
N VAL A 37 0.13 15.78 1.72
CA VAL A 37 0.61 14.67 2.56
C VAL A 37 0.00 13.32 2.14
N LEU A 38 -1.17 13.33 1.52
CA LEU A 38 -1.88 12.11 1.09
C LEU A 38 -1.16 11.39 -0.07
N TYR A 39 -0.23 12.05 -0.75
CA TYR A 39 0.65 11.42 -1.76
C TYR A 39 1.71 10.48 -1.15
N LEU A 40 1.88 10.45 0.17
CA LEU A 40 2.73 9.43 0.81
C LEU A 40 2.13 8.02 0.70
N VAL A 41 0.81 7.92 0.53
CA VAL A 41 0.12 6.63 0.44
C VAL A 41 0.22 6.10 -1.00
N PRO A 42 0.82 4.92 -1.24
CA PRO A 42 1.09 4.46 -2.61
C PRO A 42 -0.17 4.15 -3.43
N THR A 43 -1.28 3.85 -2.78
CA THR A 43 -2.59 3.60 -3.42
C THR A 43 -3.25 4.86 -4.00
N GLN A 44 -2.74 6.05 -3.67
CA GLN A 44 -3.19 7.32 -4.23
C GLN A 44 -2.94 7.41 -5.74
N GLY A 45 -1.77 6.94 -6.20
CA GLY A 45 -1.41 6.92 -7.62
C GLY A 45 -2.41 6.19 -8.51
N PRO A 46 -2.74 4.92 -8.21
CA PRO A 46 -3.77 4.17 -8.93
C PRO A 46 -5.15 4.83 -8.94
N LEU A 47 -5.57 5.47 -7.85
CA LEU A 47 -6.84 6.21 -7.78
C LEU A 47 -6.84 7.46 -8.68
N LEU A 48 -5.72 8.16 -8.77
CA LEU A 48 -5.54 9.28 -9.70
C LEU A 48 -5.63 8.82 -11.17
N LEU A 49 -5.02 7.68 -11.50
CA LEU A 49 -5.13 7.07 -12.84
C LEU A 49 -6.56 6.65 -13.15
N LEU A 50 -7.27 6.07 -12.17
CA LEU A 50 -8.69 5.72 -12.31
C LEU A 50 -9.53 6.95 -12.62
N GLY A 51 -9.38 8.03 -11.85
CA GLY A 51 -10.12 9.28 -12.09
C GLY A 51 -9.81 9.89 -13.45
N ALA A 52 -8.55 9.85 -13.88
CA ALA A 52 -8.16 10.32 -15.21
C ALA A 52 -8.77 9.50 -16.35
N ALA A 53 -8.90 8.19 -16.19
CA ALA A 53 -9.52 7.31 -17.18
C ALA A 53 -11.03 7.57 -17.37
N PHE A 54 -11.68 8.20 -16.39
CA PHE A 54 -13.09 8.61 -16.44
C PHE A 54 -13.27 10.13 -16.57
N ASP A 55 -12.24 10.88 -16.98
CA ASP A 55 -12.23 12.34 -17.12
C ASP A 55 -12.62 13.11 -15.84
N GLN A 56 -12.50 12.47 -14.66
CA GLN A 56 -12.79 13.08 -13.36
C GLN A 56 -11.60 13.87 -12.80
N VAL A 57 -10.39 13.56 -13.26
CA VAL A 57 -9.13 14.18 -12.79
C VAL A 57 -8.22 14.49 -13.97
N ILE A 58 -7.72 15.73 -14.03
CA ILE A 58 -6.68 16.12 -14.99
C ILE A 58 -5.32 15.93 -14.32
N LEU A 59 -4.52 15.01 -14.85
CA LEU A 59 -3.18 14.73 -14.32
C LEU A 59 -2.16 15.71 -14.85
N THR A 60 -1.36 16.24 -13.95
CA THR A 60 -0.10 16.90 -14.29
C THR A 60 0.98 15.86 -14.61
N PRO A 61 2.01 16.19 -15.41
CA PRO A 61 3.04 15.22 -15.82
C PRO A 61 3.74 14.52 -14.65
N TRP A 62 3.99 15.23 -13.55
CA TRP A 62 4.63 14.63 -12.37
C TRP A 62 3.69 13.65 -11.65
N GLN A 63 2.37 13.90 -11.62
CA GLN A 63 1.39 12.99 -11.02
C GLN A 63 1.33 11.67 -11.79
N ALA A 64 1.46 11.72 -13.13
CA ALA A 64 1.53 10.52 -13.96
C ALA A 64 2.78 9.68 -13.63
N VAL A 65 3.95 10.34 -13.52
CA VAL A 65 5.20 9.65 -13.12
C VAL A 65 5.06 9.06 -11.72
N TYR A 66 4.59 9.85 -10.76
CA TYR A 66 4.35 9.41 -9.39
C TYR A 66 3.41 8.19 -9.35
N ALA A 67 2.30 8.24 -10.09
CA ALA A 67 1.25 7.23 -10.04
C ALA A 67 1.70 5.84 -10.52
N VAL A 68 2.79 5.77 -11.29
CA VAL A 68 3.36 4.51 -11.77
C VAL A 68 4.63 4.15 -10.99
N ALA A 69 5.57 5.10 -10.87
CA ALA A 69 6.88 4.82 -10.31
C ALA A 69 6.83 4.49 -8.83
N TYR A 70 6.04 5.23 -8.05
CA TYR A 70 6.00 5.05 -6.60
C TYR A 70 5.38 3.70 -6.19
N PRO A 71 4.20 3.28 -6.72
CA PRO A 71 3.69 1.93 -6.47
C PRO A 71 4.64 0.83 -6.94
N ALA A 72 5.30 0.99 -8.09
CA ALA A 72 6.26 0.02 -8.59
C ALA A 72 7.45 -0.17 -7.63
N VAL A 73 7.98 0.92 -7.08
CA VAL A 73 9.04 0.88 -6.06
C VAL A 73 8.54 0.20 -4.78
N CYS A 74 7.33 0.51 -4.31
CA CYS A 74 6.74 -0.15 -3.15
C CYS A 74 6.59 -1.66 -3.36
N VAL A 75 6.08 -2.09 -4.52
CA VAL A 75 5.95 -3.51 -4.87
C VAL A 75 7.31 -4.19 -4.91
N ALA A 76 8.30 -3.58 -5.57
CA ALA A 76 9.66 -4.13 -5.62
C ALA A 76 10.26 -4.28 -4.21
N GLY A 77 10.09 -3.27 -3.35
CA GLY A 77 10.53 -3.32 -1.95
C GLY A 77 9.83 -4.40 -1.14
N LEU A 78 8.52 -4.56 -1.29
CA LEU A 78 7.74 -5.61 -0.63
C LEU A 78 8.12 -7.01 -1.13
N CYS A 79 8.32 -7.20 -2.43
CA CYS A 79 8.81 -8.47 -2.99
C CYS A 79 10.18 -8.84 -2.43
N TRP A 80 11.09 -7.87 -2.33
CA TRP A 80 12.39 -8.07 -1.73
C TRP A 80 12.29 -8.42 -0.24
N ALA A 81 11.52 -7.66 0.54
CA ALA A 81 11.28 -7.93 1.95
C ALA A 81 10.66 -9.30 2.18
N ALA A 82 9.66 -9.69 1.38
CA ALA A 82 9.02 -11.00 1.44
C ALA A 82 10.04 -12.12 1.20
N LYS A 83 10.93 -11.97 0.21
CA LYS A 83 11.99 -12.94 -0.06
C LYS A 83 12.96 -13.08 1.11
N VAL A 84 13.42 -11.96 1.68
CA VAL A 84 14.32 -11.96 2.85
C VAL A 84 13.67 -12.62 4.06
N MET A 85 12.41 -12.26 4.36
CA MET A 85 11.68 -12.80 5.49
C MET A 85 11.38 -14.29 5.31
N PHE A 86 11.04 -14.73 4.09
CA PHE A 86 10.84 -16.14 3.78
C PHE A 86 12.12 -16.95 4.02
N VAL A 87 13.26 -16.48 3.53
CA VAL A 87 14.55 -17.14 3.77
C VAL A 87 14.86 -17.21 5.27
N ARG A 88 14.66 -16.11 6.00
CA ARG A 88 14.97 -16.03 7.44
C ARG A 88 14.07 -16.89 8.31
N TYR A 89 12.76 -16.89 8.05
CA TYR A 89 11.77 -17.50 8.95
C TYR A 89 11.30 -18.88 8.51
N VAL A 90 11.34 -19.19 7.21
CA VAL A 90 10.91 -20.49 6.66
C VAL A 90 12.12 -21.37 6.41
N ILE A 91 13.07 -20.91 5.60
CA ILE A 91 14.21 -21.75 5.18
C ILE A 91 15.18 -21.98 6.35
N ALA A 92 15.71 -20.91 6.95
CA ALA A 92 16.72 -21.02 8.01
C ALA A 92 16.19 -21.63 9.31
N LYS A 93 14.87 -21.64 9.51
CA LYS A 93 14.23 -22.24 10.69
C LYS A 93 13.78 -23.68 10.47
N SER A 94 13.58 -24.09 9.20
CA SER A 94 13.23 -25.47 8.83
C SER A 94 14.47 -26.35 8.59
N GLY A 95 15.61 -25.75 8.24
CA GLY A 95 16.91 -26.41 8.23
C GLY A 95 17.51 -26.45 9.63
N GLY A 96 17.01 -27.33 10.50
CA GLY A 96 17.55 -27.52 11.84
C GLY A 96 19.05 -27.83 11.82
N MET A 97 19.82 -27.03 12.54
CA MET A 97 21.02 -27.49 13.26
C MET A 97 20.69 -27.48 14.74
#